data_AF-A0A090VZX8-F1
#
_entry.id   AF-A0A090VZX8-F1
#
_cell.length_a   1.000
_cell.length_b   1.000
_cell.length_c   1.000
_cell.angle_alpha   90.00
_cell.angle_beta   90.00
_cell.angle_gamma   90.00
#
_symmetry.space_group_name_H-M   'P 1'
#
loop_
_entity.id
_entity.type
_entity.pdbx_description
1 polymer ?
#
loop_
_entity_poly.entity_id
_entity_poly.type
_entity_poly.pdbx_seq_one_letter_code
_entity_poly.pdbx_strand_id
1 'polypeptide(L)' 'MNSPVIDILKQLIHFDKSDTKPVYIQIAQQVINAIQRGYLQKGTVLPGSRVLSQLLSIHRNTVVAVYDELASQAG' A
#
# COMPACT_ATOMS: atom_id res chain seq x y z
N MET A 1 11.53 16.61 -6.13
CA MET A 1 12.02 15.65 -5.13
C MET A 1 10.90 14.65 -4.88
N ASN A 2 11.10 13.36 -5.18
CA ASN A 2 10.09 12.35 -4.86
C ASN A 2 10.06 12.15 -3.34
N SER A 3 8.86 11.93 -2.79
CA SER A 3 8.71 11.67 -1.35
C SER A 3 9.38 10.32 -1.02
N PRO A 4 10.18 10.24 0.07
CA PRO A 4 10.81 8.98 0.49
C PRO A 4 9.81 7.83 0.65
N VAL A 5 8.58 8.16 1.04
CA VAL A 5 7.47 7.20 1.17
C VAL A 5 7.12 6.56 -0.16
N ILE A 6 7.13 7.32 -1.26
CA ILE A 6 6.81 6.81 -2.59
C ILE A 6 7.86 5.79 -3.03
N ASP A 7 9.13 6.09 -2.80
CA ASP A 7 10.23 5.20 -3.20
C ASP A 7 10.23 3.91 -2.37
N ILE A 8 9.96 4.01 -1.06
CA ILE A 8 9.79 2.84 -0.19
C ILE A 8 8.61 1.98 -0.66
N LEU A 9 7.46 2.58 -0.96
CA LEU A 9 6.27 1.83 -1.42
C LEU A 9 6.53 1.12 -2.74
N LYS A 10 7.24 1.74 -3.69
CA LYS A 10 7.64 1.08 -4.95
C LYS A 10 8.53 -0.14 -4.73
N GLN A 11 9.44 -0.07 -3.76
CA GLN A 11 10.40 -1.14 -3.50
C GLN A 11 9.80 -2.28 -2.68
N LEU A 12 8.84 -1.99 -1.80
CA LEU A 12 8.29 -2.99 -0.90
C LEU A 12 7.05 -3.69 -1.46
N ILE A 13 6.24 -3.02 -2.30
CA ILE A 13 4.96 -3.56 -2.75
C ILE A 13 5.13 -4.37 -4.03
N HIS A 14 4.84 -5.66 -3.93
CA HIS A 14 4.76 -6.60 -5.04
C HIS A 14 3.46 -7.40 -4.95
N PHE A 15 2.76 -7.61 -6.06
CA PHE A 15 1.52 -8.37 -6.04
C PHE A 15 1.38 -9.19 -7.31
N ASP A 16 0.67 -10.31 -7.20
CA ASP A 16 0.35 -11.20 -8.30
C ASP A 16 -1.16 -11.25 -8.49
N LYS A 17 -1.63 -10.94 -9.71
CA LYS A 17 -3.06 -10.97 -10.07
C LYS A 17 -3.58 -12.39 -10.30
N SER A 18 -2.69 -13.36 -10.44
CA SER A 18 -3.03 -14.78 -10.61
C SER A 18 -3.12 -15.54 -9.29
N ASP A 19 -2.64 -14.96 -8.19
CA ASP A 19 -2.80 -15.53 -6.85
C ASP A 19 -4.29 -15.53 -6.45
N THR A 20 -4.68 -16.57 -5.71
CA THR A 20 -5.97 -16.69 -5.03
C THR A 20 -6.25 -15.55 -4.05
N LYS A 21 -5.21 -14.92 -3.48
CA LYS A 21 -5.38 -13.79 -2.57
C LYS A 21 -5.69 -12.52 -3.37
N PRO A 22 -6.77 -11.78 -3.06
CA PRO A 22 -7.07 -10.51 -3.71
C PRO A 22 -5.90 -9.50 -3.63
N VAL A 23 -5.66 -8.78 -4.73
CA VAL A 23 -4.55 -7.80 -4.84
C VAL A 23 -4.56 -6.76 -3.73
N TYR A 24 -5.73 -6.26 -3.34
CA TYR A 24 -5.81 -5.24 -2.28
C TYR A 24 -5.35 -5.79 -0.92
N ILE A 25 -5.62 -7.07 -0.61
CA ILE A 25 -5.16 -7.73 0.61
C ILE A 25 -3.63 -7.93 0.55
N GLN A 26 -3.10 -8.37 -0.60
CA GLN A 26 -1.65 -8.52 -0.77
C GLN A 26 -0.93 -7.20 -0.49
N ILE A 27 -1.43 -6.09 -1.05
CA ILE A 27 -0.84 -4.76 -0.87
C ILE A 27 -1.00 -4.28 0.58
N ALA A 28 -2.21 -4.38 1.16
CA ALA A 28 -2.47 -3.93 2.53
C ALA A 28 -1.55 -4.64 3.53
N GLN A 29 -1.40 -5.96 3.42
CA GLN A 29 -0.49 -6.74 4.27
C GLN A 29 0.96 -6.28 4.16
N GLN A 30 1.44 -5.95 2.97
CA GLN A 30 2.79 -5.44 2.78
C GLN A 30 2.99 -4.05 3.38
N VAL A 31 2.00 -3.17 3.29
CA VAL A 31 2.05 -1.85 3.93
C VAL A 31 2.02 -1.99 5.46
N ILE A 32 1.18 -2.87 6.01
CA ILE A 32 1.15 -3.18 7.45
C ILE A 32 2.53 -3.69 7.91
N ASN A 33 3.09 -4.65 7.19
CA ASN A 33 4.42 -5.19 7.47
C ASN A 33 5.50 -4.10 7.41
N ALA A 34 5.41 -3.17 6.46
CA ALA A 34 6.33 -2.06 6.34
C ALA A 34 6.26 -1.11 7.54
N ILE A 35 5.07 -0.86 8.08
CA ILE A 35 4.86 -0.07 9.30
C ILE A 35 5.40 -0.80 10.52
N GLN A 36 5.04 -2.09 10.68
CA GLN A 36 5.46 -2.90 11.84
C GLN A 36 6.98 -3.08 11.91
N ARG A 37 7.65 -3.16 10.75
CA ARG A 37 9.12 -3.26 10.67
C ARG A 37 9.83 -1.91 10.77
N GLY A 38 9.09 -0.81 10.80
CA GLY A 38 9.66 0.55 10.89
C GLY A 38 10.21 1.11 9.58
N TYR A 39 9.96 0.46 8.44
CA TYR A 39 10.26 1.05 7.12
C TYR A 39 9.37 2.27 6.84
N LEU A 40 8.12 2.21 7.29
CA LEU A 40 7.21 3.35 7.34
C LEU A 40 6.97 3.70 8.81
N GLN A 41 7.26 4.93 9.19
CA GLN A 41 7.03 5.36 10.57
C GLN A 41 5.52 5.50 10.84
N LYS A 42 5.08 5.16 12.05
CA LYS A 42 3.69 5.47 12.47
C LYS A 42 3.42 6.97 12.32
N GLY A 43 2.25 7.32 11.81
CA GLY A 43 1.89 8.71 11.49
C GLY A 43 2.42 9.20 10.14
N THR A 44 3.14 8.38 9.37
CA THR A 44 3.51 8.69 7.98
C THR A 44 2.24 8.89 7.15
N VAL A 45 2.17 10.03 6.46
CA VAL A 45 1.09 10.28 5.50
C VAL A 45 1.33 9.42 4.26
N LEU A 46 0.46 8.44 4.06
CA LEU A 46 0.46 7.64 2.84
C LEU A 46 0.04 8.51 1.64
N PRO A 47 0.55 8.22 0.42
CA PRO A 47 0.09 8.91 -0.78
C PRO A 47 -1.42 8.75 -0.93
N GLY A 48 -2.11 9.74 -1.49
CA GLY A 48 -3.55 9.61 -1.78
C GLY A 48 -3.85 8.57 -2.86
N SER A 49 -5.11 8.15 -2.96
CA SER A 49 -5.53 7.05 -3.83
C SER A 49 -5.17 7.22 -5.31
N ARG A 50 -5.21 8.46 -5.80
CA ARG A 50 -4.77 8.81 -7.16
C ARG A 50 -3.29 8.51 -7.39
N VAL A 51 -2.44 8.91 -6.44
CA VAL A 51 -0.99 8.76 -6.55
C VAL A 51 -0.62 7.29 -6.43
N LEU A 52 -1.18 6.56 -5.46
CA LEU A 52 -0.88 5.14 -5.27
C LEU A 52 -1.38 4.27 -6.44
N SER A 53 -2.53 4.61 -7.02
CA SER A 53 -3.07 3.95 -8.22
C SER A 53 -2.11 4.10 -9.41
N GLN A 54 -1.57 5.30 -9.63
CA GLN A 54 -0.56 5.53 -10.67
C GLN A 54 0.76 4.85 -10.35
N LEU A 55 1.15 4.84 -9.07
CA LEU A 55 2.40 4.25 -8.60
C LEU A 55 2.49 2.75 -8.90
N LEU A 56 1.40 2.04 -8.59
CA LEU A 56 1.32 0.58 -8.68
C LEU A 56 0.64 0.12 -9.98
N SER A 57 0.21 1.04 -10.84
CA SER A 57 -0.56 0.75 -12.06
C SER A 57 -1.79 -0.14 -11.81
N ILE A 58 -2.61 0.24 -10.81
CA ILE A 58 -3.84 -0.46 -10.42
C ILE A 58 -5.05 0.49 -10.41
N HIS A 59 -6.26 -0.07 -10.43
CA HIS A 59 -7.49 0.72 -10.33
C HIS A 59 -7.60 1.45 -8.99
N ARG A 60 -8.15 2.67 -9.02
CA ARG A 60 -8.38 3.46 -7.79
C ARG A 60 -9.28 2.74 -6.78
N ASN A 61 -10.26 1.96 -7.23
CA ASN A 61 -11.12 1.19 -6.32
C ASN A 61 -10.33 0.12 -5.55
N THR A 62 -9.34 -0.51 -6.19
CA THR A 62 -8.43 -1.44 -5.51
C THR A 62 -7.63 -0.72 -4.43
N VAL A 63 -7.17 0.51 -4.72
CA VAL A 63 -6.45 1.33 -3.74
C VAL A 63 -7.35 1.77 -2.57
N VAL A 64 -8.60 2.13 -2.83
CA VAL A 64 -9.57 2.43 -1.76
C VAL A 64 -9.73 1.20 -0.85
N ALA A 65 -9.91 0.02 -1.43
CA ALA A 65 -9.97 -1.23 -0.67
C ALA A 65 -8.68 -1.52 0.13
N VAL A 66 -7.50 -1.14 -0.39
CA VAL A 66 -6.24 -1.21 0.39
C VAL A 66 -6.33 -0.34 1.63
N TYR A 67 -6.77 0.92 1.51
CA TYR A 67 -6.86 1.81 2.67
C TYR A 67 -7.94 1.39 3.66
N ASP A 68 -9.07 0.90 3.18
CA ASP A 68 -10.14 0.37 4.03
C ASP A 68 -9.63 -0.84 4.84
N GLU A 69 -8.90 -1.75 4.19
CA GLU A 69 -8.27 -2.90 4.85
C GLU A 69 -7.22 -2.46 5.88
N LEU A 70 -6.40 -1.45 5.54
CA LEU A 70 -5.43 -0.87 6.47
C LEU A 70 -6.11 -0.26 7.70
N ALA A 71 -7.21 0.48 7.51
CA ALA A 71 -7.96 1.04 8.63
C ALA A 71 -8.61 -0.05 9.49
N SER A 72 -9.02 -1.18 8.88
CA SER A 72 -9.61 -2.30 9.60
C SER A 72 -8.60 -3.14 10.39
N GLN A 73 -7.36 -3.30 9.89
CA GLN A 73 -6.35 -4.16 10.53
C GLN A 73 -5.30 -3.41 11.35
N ALA A 74 -5.02 -2.14 11.03
CA ALA A 74 -4.02 -1.33 11.72
C ALA A 74 -4.60 -0.40 12.81
N GLY A 75 -5.93 -0.33 12.92
CA GLY A 75 -6.64 0.28 14.05
C GLY A 75 -6.68 -0.65 15.24
#